data_AF-A0A401I6R2-F1
#
_entry.id   AF-A0A401I6R2-F1
#
_cell.length_a   1.000
_cell.length_b   1.000
_cell.length_c   1.000
_cell.angle_alpha   90.00
_cell.angle_beta   90.00
_cell.angle_gamma   90.00
#
_symmetry.space_group_name_H-M   'P 1'
#
loop_
_entity.id
_entity.type
_entity.pdbx_description
1 polymer ?
#
loop_
_entity_poly.entity_id
_entity_poly.type
_entity_poly.pdbx_seq_one_letter_code
_entity_poly.pdbx_strand_id
1 'polypeptide(L)'
;VIQGDLRVRGDMTLGQIGDEVLIEGDLIVGGKLTVSGRKLTVQGDVRVGGQLEIQQIYHEMAVGGSVLVRGDAVFSNNMERLTVGGDLVSAARLVFPRIHTMTVGGTISAASDLTFGGYVAEFNVGRWQDGGIVPGSAPGSLISGARLTMNGTGTMRVSGSVSAPTLVFGGEVKVVNLGGSLITNSSIMVASEVVDWQIGGHMVVGGTIDLRSLRSLQVGQSVYTSDVLVFADVKEKVTVGGSIIARSEIRFSNTVARLEIGKDMISYGSISFESITGALRAEGFLMALEDISFNNNIHSASNRLGGFYAGRRTSFPNWYQWGSGKDALCIQYKTPDIQVVR
;
A
#
# COMPACT_ATOMS: atom_id res chain seq x y z
N VAL A 1 12.89 30.53 -21.83
CA VAL A 1 11.75 30.96 -20.99
C VAL A 1 10.61 31.35 -21.91
N ILE A 2 9.38 30.94 -21.59
CA ILE A 2 8.14 31.36 -22.24
C ILE A 2 7.30 32.06 -21.18
N GLN A 3 6.98 33.32 -21.40
CA GLN A 3 6.18 34.12 -20.49
C GLN A 3 4.69 33.84 -20.74
N GLY A 4 3.98 33.39 -19.71
CA GLY A 4 2.58 32.98 -19.80
C GLY A 4 2.37 31.60 -20.42
N ASP A 5 1.16 31.38 -20.95
CA ASP A 5 0.72 30.10 -21.49
C ASP A 5 1.38 29.77 -22.84
N LEU A 6 1.75 28.50 -23.02
CA LEU A 6 2.10 27.92 -24.30
C LEU A 6 0.96 27.00 -24.78
N ARG A 7 0.34 27.37 -25.91
CA ARG A 7 -0.77 26.60 -26.51
C ARG A 7 -0.42 26.14 -27.91
N VAL A 8 -0.46 24.84 -28.14
CA VAL A 8 -0.21 24.20 -29.44
C VAL A 8 -1.43 23.36 -29.80
N ARG A 9 -2.04 23.58 -30.98
CA ARG A 9 -3.25 22.83 -31.40
C ARG A 9 -2.95 21.39 -31.85
N GLY A 10 -1.79 21.18 -32.45
CA GLY A 10 -1.35 19.87 -32.94
C GLY A 10 -0.32 19.23 -32.01
N ASP A 11 0.57 18.45 -32.60
CA ASP A 11 1.70 17.84 -31.90
C ASP A 11 2.77 18.88 -31.56
N MET A 12 3.50 18.63 -30.49
CA MET A 12 4.63 19.44 -30.06
C MET A 12 5.81 18.55 -29.69
N THR A 13 6.99 18.96 -30.14
CA THR A 13 8.26 18.36 -29.71
C THR A 13 9.14 19.44 -29.09
N LEU A 14 9.46 19.27 -27.81
CA LEU A 14 10.51 20.00 -27.12
C LEU A 14 11.77 19.12 -27.14
N GLY A 15 12.54 19.18 -28.22
CA GLY A 15 13.73 18.35 -28.42
C GLY A 15 15.01 18.99 -27.89
N GLN A 16 15.92 18.16 -27.36
CA GLN A 16 17.28 18.53 -26.91
C GLN A 16 17.37 19.83 -26.10
N ILE A 17 16.60 19.94 -25.02
CA ILE A 17 16.75 21.05 -24.06
C ILE A 17 18.12 20.93 -23.37
N GLY A 18 19.06 21.80 -23.73
CA GLY A 18 20.42 21.78 -23.20
C GLY A 18 20.50 22.00 -21.69
N ASP A 19 19.68 22.91 -21.15
CA ASP A 19 19.67 23.23 -19.72
C ASP A 19 18.24 23.22 -19.15
N GLU A 20 17.43 24.26 -19.39
CA GLU A 20 16.06 24.36 -18.89
C GLU A 20 15.10 25.00 -19.89
N VAL A 21 13.90 24.41 -20.02
CA VAL A 21 12.72 25.11 -20.54
C VAL A 21 11.85 25.49 -19.35
N LEU A 22 11.66 26.79 -19.17
CA LEU A 22 10.72 27.36 -18.22
C LEU A 22 9.51 27.92 -18.98
N ILE A 23 8.31 27.50 -18.57
CA ILE A 23 7.02 28.04 -18.98
C ILE A 23 6.36 28.62 -17.73
N GLU A 24 6.10 29.92 -17.72
CA GLU A 24 5.55 30.63 -16.55
C GLU A 24 4.03 30.45 -16.40
N GLY A 25 3.33 30.02 -17.46
CA GLY A 25 1.91 29.67 -17.43
C GLY A 25 1.65 28.19 -17.67
N ASP A 26 0.54 27.90 -18.33
CA ASP A 26 0.14 26.53 -18.69
C ASP A 26 0.85 26.04 -19.96
N LEU A 27 1.11 24.74 -20.04
CA LEU A 27 1.48 24.04 -21.28
C LEU A 27 0.30 23.22 -21.79
N ILE A 28 -0.30 23.64 -22.90
CA ILE A 28 -1.47 23.00 -23.50
C ILE A 28 -1.12 22.52 -24.91
N VAL A 29 -1.16 21.21 -25.13
CA VAL A 29 -0.87 20.56 -26.42
C VAL A 29 -2.08 19.73 -26.84
N GLY A 30 -2.67 20.05 -28.00
CA GLY A 30 -3.87 19.36 -28.50
C GLY A 30 -3.59 17.94 -29.00
N GLY A 31 -2.40 17.70 -29.55
CA GLY A 31 -1.93 16.39 -30.00
C GLY A 31 -0.96 15.72 -29.02
N LYS A 32 0.06 15.05 -29.57
CA LYS A 32 1.16 14.42 -28.83
C LYS A 32 2.17 15.45 -28.36
N LEU A 33 2.61 15.35 -27.11
CA LEU A 33 3.74 16.09 -26.57
C LEU A 33 4.94 15.16 -26.39
N THR A 34 6.05 15.46 -27.06
CA THR A 34 7.33 14.77 -26.85
C THR A 34 8.33 15.73 -26.22
N VAL A 35 8.97 15.33 -25.13
CA VAL A 35 9.98 16.15 -24.44
C VAL A 35 11.29 15.39 -24.29
N SER A 36 12.39 16.08 -24.61
CA SER A 36 13.76 15.61 -24.42
C SER A 36 14.68 16.77 -24.00
N GLY A 37 15.55 16.54 -23.02
CA GLY A 37 16.60 17.42 -22.55
C GLY A 37 16.92 17.25 -21.06
N ARG A 38 17.39 18.31 -20.40
CA ARG A 38 17.86 18.23 -19.01
C ARG A 38 16.78 18.55 -17.98
N LYS A 39 16.08 19.67 -18.12
CA LYS A 39 15.06 20.15 -17.17
C LYS A 39 13.86 20.78 -17.88
N LEU A 40 12.65 20.47 -17.40
CA LEU A 40 11.40 21.13 -17.80
C LEU A 40 10.69 21.65 -16.56
N THR A 41 10.39 22.95 -16.56
CA THR A 41 9.60 23.60 -15.52
C THR A 41 8.37 24.24 -16.16
N VAL A 42 7.18 23.87 -15.68
CA VAL A 42 5.90 24.50 -16.03
C VAL A 42 5.28 24.99 -14.74
N GLN A 43 5.08 26.30 -14.57
CA GLN A 43 4.53 26.85 -13.33
C GLN A 43 3.02 26.58 -13.19
N GLY A 44 2.31 26.51 -14.33
CA GLY A 44 0.89 26.14 -14.38
C GLY A 44 0.66 24.65 -14.59
N ASP A 45 -0.40 24.32 -15.30
CA ASP A 45 -0.81 22.96 -15.65
C ASP A 45 -0.16 22.47 -16.96
N VAL A 46 0.01 21.15 -17.08
CA VAL A 46 0.32 20.49 -18.36
C VAL A 46 -0.91 19.71 -18.82
N ARG A 47 -1.46 20.06 -19.99
CA ARG A 47 -2.61 19.37 -20.59
C ARG A 47 -2.24 18.85 -21.98
N VAL A 48 -2.35 17.54 -22.18
CA VAL A 48 -2.00 16.87 -23.44
C VAL A 48 -3.22 16.11 -23.97
N GLY A 49 -3.69 16.51 -25.16
CA GLY A 49 -4.86 15.93 -25.81
C GLY A 49 -4.61 14.57 -26.48
N GLY A 50 -3.34 14.23 -26.76
CA GLY A 50 -2.87 12.92 -27.20
C GLY A 50 -1.98 12.24 -26.17
N GLN A 51 -0.83 11.74 -26.61
CA GLN A 51 0.17 11.06 -25.77
C GLN A 51 1.20 12.03 -25.20
N LEU A 52 1.67 11.76 -23.99
CA LEU A 52 2.85 12.41 -23.41
C LEU A 52 4.02 11.43 -23.43
N GLU A 53 5.10 11.80 -24.10
CA GLU A 53 6.35 11.04 -24.11
C GLU A 53 7.50 11.90 -23.56
N ILE A 54 7.92 11.58 -22.34
CA ILE A 54 9.16 12.10 -21.77
C ILE A 54 10.27 11.12 -22.15
N GLN A 55 10.87 11.38 -23.31
CA GLN A 55 11.91 10.51 -23.85
C GLN A 55 13.18 10.63 -23.02
N GLN A 56 13.64 11.85 -22.74
CA GLN A 56 14.87 12.09 -21.99
C GLN A 56 14.69 13.32 -21.09
N ILE A 57 14.44 13.15 -19.79
CA ILE A 57 14.64 14.23 -18.81
C ILE A 57 15.43 13.60 -17.67
N TYR A 58 16.74 13.84 -17.68
CA TYR A 58 17.65 13.13 -16.77
C TYR A 58 17.74 13.76 -15.38
N HIS A 59 17.44 15.05 -15.26
CA HIS A 59 17.49 15.76 -13.98
C HIS A 59 16.09 15.93 -13.41
N GLU A 60 15.33 16.95 -13.85
CA GLU A 60 14.09 17.33 -13.18
C GLU A 60 12.97 17.71 -14.14
N MET A 61 11.77 17.22 -13.85
CA MET A 61 10.52 17.76 -14.37
C MET A 61 9.70 18.31 -13.21
N ALA A 62 9.35 19.58 -13.29
CA ALA A 62 8.54 20.27 -12.29
C ALA A 62 7.30 20.88 -12.95
N VAL A 63 6.12 20.52 -12.44
CA VAL A 63 4.83 21.10 -12.84
C VAL A 63 4.16 21.65 -11.60
N GLY A 64 3.92 22.96 -11.56
CA GLY A 64 3.32 23.63 -10.39
C GLY A 64 1.85 23.25 -10.20
N GLY A 65 1.13 23.05 -11.30
CA GLY A 65 -0.23 22.54 -11.33
C GLY A 65 -0.31 21.03 -11.50
N SER A 66 -1.30 20.59 -12.27
CA SER A 66 -1.59 19.19 -12.60
C SER A 66 -1.06 18.81 -13.97
N VAL A 67 -0.83 17.51 -14.17
CA VAL A 67 -0.52 16.90 -15.47
C VAL A 67 -1.69 16.03 -15.88
N LEU A 68 -2.37 16.40 -16.97
CA LEU A 68 -3.55 15.71 -17.49
C LEU A 68 -3.28 15.25 -18.92
N VAL A 69 -3.32 13.93 -19.15
CA VAL A 69 -3.02 13.31 -20.45
C VAL A 69 -4.19 12.45 -20.89
N ARG A 70 -4.73 12.70 -22.10
CA ARG A 70 -5.84 11.90 -22.64
C ARG A 70 -5.43 10.53 -23.19
N GLY A 71 -4.18 10.40 -23.64
CA GLY A 71 -3.59 9.14 -24.06
C GLY A 71 -2.63 8.57 -23.01
N ASP A 72 -1.68 7.77 -23.48
CA ASP A 72 -0.59 7.25 -22.65
C ASP A 72 0.34 8.39 -22.19
N ALA A 73 0.83 8.28 -20.97
CA ALA A 73 1.90 9.10 -20.42
C ALA A 73 3.09 8.20 -20.09
N VAL A 74 4.16 8.30 -20.87
CA VAL A 74 5.32 7.42 -20.81
C VAL A 74 6.58 8.21 -20.53
N PHE A 75 7.25 7.86 -19.44
CA PHE A 75 8.56 8.36 -19.06
C PHE A 75 9.58 7.26 -19.35
N SER A 76 10.48 7.49 -20.30
CA SER A 76 11.30 6.42 -20.88
C SER A 76 12.70 6.31 -20.27
N ASN A 77 13.20 7.36 -19.63
CA ASN A 77 14.57 7.41 -19.10
C ASN A 77 14.62 7.72 -17.61
N ASN A 78 15.67 7.23 -16.96
CA ASN A 78 15.90 7.47 -15.54
C ASN A 78 15.90 8.97 -15.26
N MET A 79 15.20 9.36 -14.19
CA MET A 79 15.03 10.74 -13.78
C MET A 79 15.47 10.91 -12.33
N GLU A 80 16.13 12.02 -12.01
CA GLU A 80 16.45 12.33 -10.63
C GLU A 80 15.19 12.77 -9.87
N ARG A 81 14.40 13.69 -10.42
CA ARG A 81 13.23 14.24 -9.74
C ARG A 81 12.03 14.48 -10.65
N LEU A 82 10.86 14.02 -10.20
CA LEU A 82 9.56 14.40 -10.75
C LEU A 82 8.72 15.07 -9.67
N THR A 83 8.30 16.32 -9.91
CA THR A 83 7.42 17.06 -9.02
C THR A 83 6.18 17.53 -9.77
N VAL A 84 5.00 17.19 -9.26
CA VAL A 84 3.71 17.70 -9.73
C VAL A 84 2.96 18.27 -8.54
N GLY A 85 2.58 19.54 -8.56
CA GLY A 85 1.91 20.19 -7.43
C GLY A 85 0.46 19.74 -7.24
N GLY A 86 -0.22 19.41 -8.33
CA GLY A 86 -1.59 18.89 -8.35
C GLY A 86 -1.65 17.39 -8.66
N ASP A 87 -2.59 17.00 -9.52
CA ASP A 87 -2.81 15.61 -9.91
C ASP A 87 -1.92 15.20 -11.10
N LEU A 88 -1.61 13.91 -11.20
CA LEU A 88 -0.94 13.31 -12.35
C LEU A 88 -1.83 12.20 -12.91
N VAL A 89 -2.57 12.52 -13.98
CA VAL A 89 -3.64 11.67 -14.50
C VAL A 89 -3.39 11.34 -15.97
N SER A 90 -3.47 10.04 -16.29
CA SER A 90 -3.59 9.54 -17.66
C SER A 90 -4.94 8.84 -17.84
N ALA A 91 -5.64 9.17 -18.92
CA ALA A 91 -6.84 8.44 -19.33
C ALA A 91 -6.54 7.11 -20.04
N ALA A 92 -5.26 6.71 -20.12
CA ALA A 92 -4.82 5.40 -20.58
C ALA A 92 -3.77 4.83 -19.61
N ARG A 93 -2.55 4.56 -20.06
CA ARG A 93 -1.46 4.05 -19.22
C ARG A 93 -0.56 5.16 -18.72
N LEU A 94 -0.04 4.98 -17.51
CA LEU A 94 0.98 5.84 -16.92
C LEU A 94 2.19 4.99 -16.54
N VAL A 95 3.34 5.28 -17.17
CA VAL A 95 4.54 4.45 -17.05
C VAL A 95 5.71 5.32 -16.64
N PHE A 96 6.32 4.95 -15.51
CA PHE A 96 7.54 5.55 -14.99
C PHE A 96 8.71 4.57 -15.08
N PRO A 97 9.93 5.06 -15.33
CA PRO A 97 11.14 4.28 -15.27
C PRO A 97 11.64 4.30 -13.82
N ARG A 98 12.96 4.19 -13.63
CA ARG A 98 13.58 4.51 -12.35
C ARG A 98 13.48 6.02 -12.11
N ILE A 99 13.00 6.43 -10.94
CA ILE A 99 12.99 7.83 -10.52
C ILE A 99 13.63 7.89 -9.14
N HIS A 100 14.58 8.80 -8.88
CA HIS A 100 15.15 8.87 -7.53
C HIS A 100 14.11 9.40 -6.53
N THR A 101 13.59 10.61 -6.77
CA THR A 101 12.55 11.24 -5.94
C THR A 101 11.33 11.59 -6.78
N MET A 102 10.15 11.18 -6.34
CA MET A 102 8.88 11.54 -6.97
C MET A 102 7.90 12.09 -5.95
N THR A 103 7.36 13.26 -6.24
CA THR A 103 6.37 13.94 -5.41
C THR A 103 5.19 14.40 -6.26
N VAL A 104 3.99 13.95 -5.92
CA VAL A 104 2.73 14.41 -6.52
C VAL A 104 1.84 14.93 -5.39
N GLY A 105 1.50 16.21 -5.42
CA GLY A 105 0.74 16.86 -4.34
C GLY A 105 -0.71 16.41 -4.25
N GLY A 106 -1.28 15.92 -5.37
CA GLY A 106 -2.60 15.32 -5.47
C GLY A 106 -2.57 13.81 -5.67
N THR A 107 -3.44 13.32 -6.57
CA THR A 107 -3.60 11.90 -6.90
C THR A 107 -2.80 11.52 -8.14
N ILE A 108 -2.24 10.31 -8.14
CA ILE A 108 -1.73 9.67 -9.36
C ILE A 108 -2.78 8.65 -9.82
N SER A 109 -3.26 8.79 -11.05
CA SER A 109 -4.29 7.91 -11.60
C SER A 109 -4.02 7.52 -13.05
N ALA A 110 -4.23 6.25 -13.37
CA ALA A 110 -4.28 5.74 -14.73
C ALA A 110 -5.57 4.95 -14.95
N ALA A 111 -6.28 5.22 -16.04
CA ALA A 111 -7.49 4.45 -16.39
C ALA A 111 -7.19 2.98 -16.75
N SER A 112 -5.96 2.69 -17.18
CA SER A 112 -5.45 1.34 -17.41
C SER A 112 -4.32 1.05 -16.42
N ASP A 113 -3.13 0.74 -16.92
CA ASP A 113 -1.99 0.32 -16.10
C ASP A 113 -1.23 1.53 -15.56
N LEU A 114 -0.87 1.44 -14.27
CA LEU A 114 0.08 2.32 -13.61
C LEU A 114 1.33 1.51 -13.30
N THR A 115 2.44 1.83 -13.97
CA THR A 115 3.68 1.05 -13.87
C THR A 115 4.83 1.91 -13.41
N PHE A 116 5.45 1.52 -12.30
CA PHE A 116 6.77 1.98 -11.88
C PHE A 116 7.77 0.87 -12.26
N GLY A 117 8.32 1.00 -13.47
CA GLY A 117 9.17 -0.01 -14.10
C GLY A 117 10.55 -0.12 -13.46
N GLY A 118 11.03 0.92 -12.78
CA GLY A 118 12.27 0.93 -12.02
C GLY A 118 12.07 1.22 -10.54
N TYR A 119 13.18 1.28 -9.81
CA TYR A 119 13.18 1.61 -8.38
C TYR A 119 12.85 3.09 -8.14
N VAL A 120 11.97 3.37 -7.17
CA VAL A 120 11.70 4.73 -6.68
C VAL A 120 12.18 4.89 -5.23
N ALA A 121 13.23 5.68 -5.01
CA ALA A 121 13.85 5.77 -3.69
C ALA A 121 12.92 6.44 -2.68
N GLU A 122 12.39 7.60 -3.05
CA GLU A 122 11.42 8.36 -2.27
C GLU A 122 10.19 8.65 -3.13
N PHE A 123 9.04 8.12 -2.71
CA PHE A 123 7.79 8.22 -3.44
C PHE A 123 6.71 8.82 -2.54
N ASN A 124 6.29 10.05 -2.84
CA ASN A 124 5.30 10.78 -2.06
C ASN A 124 4.10 11.17 -2.94
N VAL A 125 2.90 10.79 -2.49
CA VAL A 125 1.64 11.15 -3.11
C VAL A 125 0.73 11.77 -2.04
N GLY A 126 0.17 12.93 -2.34
CA GLY A 126 -0.49 13.77 -1.35
C GLY A 126 0.48 14.45 -0.40
N ARG A 127 -0.08 15.06 0.66
CA ARG A 127 0.70 15.80 1.66
C ARG A 127 1.03 14.93 2.88
N TRP A 128 2.31 14.93 3.26
CA TRP A 128 2.85 14.20 4.40
C TRP A 128 3.63 15.13 5.33
N GLN A 129 3.58 14.84 6.64
CA GLN A 129 4.49 15.39 7.65
C GLN A 129 5.16 14.22 8.38
N ASP A 130 6.33 14.46 8.97
CA ASP A 130 7.12 13.42 9.64
C ASP A 130 6.25 12.64 10.64
N GLY A 131 5.99 11.36 10.32
CA GLY A 131 5.23 10.45 11.16
C GLY A 131 3.72 10.35 10.89
N GLY A 132 3.16 11.04 9.89
CA GLY A 132 1.74 10.86 9.56
C GLY A 132 1.17 11.74 8.44
N ILE A 133 -0.10 11.50 8.13
CA ILE A 133 -0.88 12.37 7.23
C ILE A 133 -0.98 13.75 7.87
N VAL A 134 -0.85 14.81 7.07
CA VAL A 134 -1.11 16.18 7.54
C VAL A 134 -2.61 16.35 7.80
N PRO A 135 -3.06 16.62 9.04
CA PRO A 135 -4.47 16.86 9.32
C PRO A 135 -5.05 17.96 8.43
N GLY A 136 -6.20 17.71 7.80
CA GLY A 136 -6.86 18.66 6.89
C GLY A 136 -6.30 18.70 5.46
N SER A 137 -5.31 17.88 5.11
CA SER A 137 -4.88 17.75 3.72
C SER A 137 -5.88 16.93 2.89
N ALA A 138 -6.12 17.34 1.65
CA ALA A 138 -6.86 16.51 0.70
C ALA A 138 -6.05 15.22 0.43
N PRO A 139 -6.66 14.03 0.52
CA PRO A 139 -5.94 12.77 0.34
C PRO A 139 -5.48 12.61 -1.11
N GLY A 140 -4.17 12.43 -1.32
CA GLY A 140 -3.60 12.03 -2.60
C GLY A 140 -3.56 10.52 -2.69
N SER A 141 -4.22 9.93 -3.70
CA SER A 141 -4.33 8.48 -3.84
C SER A 141 -3.48 7.94 -4.99
N LEU A 142 -3.24 6.64 -4.97
CA LEU A 142 -2.64 5.90 -6.07
C LEU A 142 -3.71 4.98 -6.67
N ILE A 143 -4.11 5.26 -7.92
CA ILE A 143 -5.24 4.56 -8.54
C ILE A 143 -4.82 4.01 -9.90
N SER A 144 -5.12 2.72 -10.13
CA SER A 144 -5.03 2.10 -11.45
C SER A 144 -6.33 1.40 -11.78
N GLY A 145 -6.83 1.62 -13.00
CA GLY A 145 -8.04 0.97 -13.48
C GLY A 145 -7.85 -0.50 -13.87
N ALA A 146 -6.61 -0.99 -13.99
CA ALA A 146 -6.30 -2.38 -14.33
C ALA A 146 -5.20 -2.97 -13.45
N ARG A 147 -3.93 -2.61 -13.69
CA ARG A 147 -2.79 -3.11 -12.94
C ARG A 147 -1.90 -1.99 -12.41
N LEU A 148 -1.64 -2.02 -11.12
CA LEU A 148 -0.57 -1.26 -10.48
C LEU A 148 0.65 -2.16 -10.29
N THR A 149 1.77 -1.79 -10.93
CA THR A 149 3.05 -2.49 -10.80
C THR A 149 4.07 -1.58 -10.16
N MET A 150 4.71 -2.04 -9.07
CA MET A 150 5.83 -1.36 -8.42
C MET A 150 7.03 -2.30 -8.37
N ASN A 151 8.04 -2.06 -9.21
CA ASN A 151 9.24 -2.91 -9.28
C ASN A 151 10.28 -2.60 -8.20
N GLY A 152 10.00 -1.64 -7.33
CA GLY A 152 10.79 -1.39 -6.14
C GLY A 152 10.58 0.02 -5.61
N THR A 153 10.54 0.14 -4.29
CA THR A 153 10.49 1.42 -3.62
C THR A 153 11.21 1.36 -2.28
N GLY A 154 12.02 2.39 -2.01
CA GLY A 154 12.66 2.55 -0.71
C GLY A 154 11.63 2.91 0.35
N THR A 155 11.06 4.10 0.20
CA THR A 155 9.95 4.58 1.02
C THR A 155 8.82 5.09 0.15
N MET A 156 7.64 4.50 0.34
CA MET A 156 6.39 4.91 -0.28
C MET A 156 5.48 5.57 0.75
N ARG A 157 5.00 6.76 0.45
CA ARG A 157 4.05 7.53 1.26
C ARG A 157 2.88 8.00 0.39
N VAL A 158 1.66 7.53 0.66
CA VAL A 158 0.43 7.92 -0.06
C VAL A 158 -0.65 8.38 0.93
N SER A 159 -0.96 9.67 0.99
CA SER A 159 -1.80 10.21 2.08
C SER A 159 -3.25 9.75 2.00
N GLY A 160 -3.69 9.31 0.82
CA GLY A 160 -4.95 8.64 0.55
C GLY A 160 -4.82 7.12 0.45
N SER A 161 -5.60 6.52 -0.46
CA SER A 161 -5.64 5.08 -0.64
C SER A 161 -4.78 4.62 -1.81
N VAL A 162 -4.39 3.35 -1.79
CA VAL A 162 -3.84 2.64 -2.96
C VAL A 162 -4.89 1.66 -3.43
N SER A 163 -5.32 1.78 -4.68
CA SER A 163 -6.37 0.93 -5.24
C SER A 163 -6.05 0.50 -6.68
N ALA A 164 -6.08 -0.81 -6.91
CA ALA A 164 -5.95 -1.38 -8.26
C ALA A 164 -6.56 -2.78 -8.31
N PRO A 165 -7.26 -3.19 -9.39
CA PRO A 165 -7.74 -4.55 -9.53
C PRO A 165 -6.62 -5.60 -9.38
N THR A 166 -5.45 -5.34 -9.98
CA THR A 166 -4.24 -6.14 -9.76
C THR A 166 -3.14 -5.26 -9.18
N LEU A 167 -2.54 -5.69 -8.06
CA LEU A 167 -1.39 -5.05 -7.44
C LEU A 167 -0.20 -6.00 -7.46
N VAL A 168 0.93 -5.55 -8.03
CA VAL A 168 2.17 -6.32 -8.11
C VAL A 168 3.32 -5.53 -7.49
N PHE A 169 3.93 -6.08 -6.45
CA PHE A 169 5.21 -5.63 -5.92
C PHE A 169 6.31 -6.52 -6.50
N GLY A 170 6.90 -6.10 -7.62
CA GLY A 170 7.86 -6.90 -8.40
C GLY A 170 9.29 -6.88 -7.86
N GLY A 171 9.59 -5.97 -6.93
CA GLY A 171 10.90 -5.89 -6.28
C GLY A 171 10.80 -5.48 -4.82
N GLU A 172 11.86 -4.88 -4.29
CA GLU A 172 11.95 -4.57 -2.87
C GLU A 172 11.03 -3.42 -2.48
N VAL A 173 10.14 -3.65 -1.51
CA VAL A 173 9.19 -2.66 -0.97
C VAL A 173 9.29 -2.64 0.55
N LYS A 174 10.23 -1.83 1.07
CA LYS A 174 10.58 -1.85 2.50
C LYS A 174 9.56 -1.14 3.36
N VAL A 175 9.24 0.10 3.01
CA VAL A 175 8.43 1.00 3.83
C VAL A 175 7.25 1.50 3.03
N VAL A 176 6.04 1.23 3.52
CA VAL A 176 4.78 1.65 2.90
C VAL A 176 3.91 2.32 3.95
N ASN A 177 3.69 3.61 3.78
CA ASN A 177 2.82 4.41 4.63
C ASN A 177 1.64 4.90 3.82
N LEU A 178 0.46 4.38 4.11
CA LEU A 178 -0.80 4.75 3.49
C LEU A 178 -1.68 5.43 4.53
N GLY A 179 -2.16 6.62 4.21
CA GLY A 179 -3.10 7.29 5.09
C GLY A 179 -4.51 6.70 5.02
N GLY A 180 -4.89 6.22 3.84
CA GLY A 180 -6.16 5.55 3.57
C GLY A 180 -6.03 4.02 3.56
N SER A 181 -6.73 3.38 2.63
CA SER A 181 -6.80 1.93 2.53
C SER A 181 -5.89 1.36 1.44
N LEU A 182 -5.52 0.09 1.58
CA LEU A 182 -4.93 -0.72 0.52
C LEU A 182 -6.00 -1.66 -0.03
N ILE A 183 -6.38 -1.49 -1.29
CA ILE A 183 -7.51 -2.21 -1.91
C ILE A 183 -7.05 -2.87 -3.21
N THR A 184 -7.22 -4.18 -3.32
CA THR A 184 -6.98 -4.89 -4.58
C THR A 184 -7.84 -6.13 -4.72
N ASN A 185 -8.12 -6.56 -5.95
CA ASN A 185 -8.82 -7.82 -6.22
C ASN A 185 -7.85 -9.00 -6.40
N SER A 186 -6.55 -8.75 -6.56
CA SER A 186 -5.53 -9.79 -6.69
C SER A 186 -4.97 -10.21 -5.34
N SER A 187 -4.11 -11.23 -5.34
CA SER A 187 -3.27 -11.54 -4.18
C SER A 187 -2.22 -10.46 -3.95
N ILE A 188 -1.77 -10.32 -2.71
CA ILE A 188 -0.57 -9.57 -2.33
C ILE A 188 0.47 -10.58 -1.87
N MET A 189 1.60 -10.62 -2.58
CA MET A 189 2.77 -11.42 -2.22
C MET A 189 3.97 -10.48 -2.22
N VAL A 190 4.71 -10.45 -1.12
CA VAL A 190 5.94 -9.65 -1.04
C VAL A 190 7.13 -10.60 -1.02
N ALA A 191 7.98 -10.49 -2.03
CA ALA A 191 9.14 -11.37 -2.19
C ALA A 191 10.33 -10.99 -1.27
N SER A 192 10.33 -9.77 -0.74
CA SER A 192 11.39 -9.22 0.10
C SER A 192 10.93 -8.99 1.55
N GLU A 193 11.86 -8.69 2.44
CA GLU A 193 11.53 -8.25 3.80
C GLU A 193 10.66 -6.98 3.76
N VAL A 194 9.53 -7.03 4.46
CA VAL A 194 8.69 -5.87 4.74
C VAL A 194 9.18 -5.24 6.04
N VAL A 195 9.75 -4.03 5.98
CA VAL A 195 10.35 -3.39 7.15
C VAL A 195 9.30 -2.70 7.99
N ASP A 196 8.49 -1.82 7.41
CA ASP A 196 7.42 -1.15 8.14
C ASP A 196 6.27 -0.77 7.20
N TRP A 197 5.13 -1.42 7.38
CA TRP A 197 3.90 -1.10 6.66
C TRP A 197 2.88 -0.50 7.62
N GLN A 198 2.45 0.72 7.34
CA GLN A 198 1.43 1.43 8.09
C GLN A 198 0.29 1.80 7.16
N ILE A 199 -0.91 1.30 7.43
CA ILE A 199 -2.11 1.53 6.62
C ILE A 199 -3.17 2.12 7.55
N GLY A 200 -3.51 3.40 7.39
CA GLY A 200 -4.46 4.08 8.28
C GLY A 200 -5.89 3.53 8.21
N GLY A 201 -6.32 3.11 7.01
CA GLY A 201 -7.63 2.54 6.75
C GLY A 201 -7.66 1.01 6.81
N HIS A 202 -8.32 0.42 5.82
CA HIS A 202 -8.45 -1.03 5.67
C HIS A 202 -7.38 -1.61 4.76
N MET A 203 -7.09 -2.90 4.94
CA MET A 203 -6.41 -3.72 3.94
C MET A 203 -7.42 -4.72 3.39
N VAL A 204 -7.85 -4.55 2.13
CA VAL A 204 -8.89 -5.37 1.47
C VAL A 204 -8.29 -6.02 0.24
N VAL A 205 -8.22 -7.35 0.25
CA VAL A 205 -7.52 -8.13 -0.78
C VAL A 205 -8.42 -9.24 -1.31
N GLY A 206 -8.71 -9.23 -2.61
CA GLY A 206 -9.56 -10.23 -3.28
C GLY A 206 -8.89 -11.60 -3.49
N GLY A 207 -7.58 -11.70 -3.26
CA GLY A 207 -6.84 -12.96 -3.26
C GLY A 207 -6.12 -13.21 -1.94
N THR A 208 -5.11 -14.07 -1.97
CA THR A 208 -4.24 -14.39 -0.85
C THR A 208 -3.47 -13.16 -0.35
N ILE A 209 -3.32 -13.00 0.95
CA ILE A 209 -2.30 -12.11 1.54
C ILE A 209 -1.18 -13.01 2.06
N ASP A 210 0.00 -12.95 1.46
CA ASP A 210 1.18 -13.71 1.89
C ASP A 210 2.33 -12.74 2.22
N LEU A 211 2.45 -12.42 3.51
CA LEU A 211 3.46 -11.51 4.06
C LEU A 211 4.47 -12.31 4.87
N ARG A 212 5.58 -12.66 4.21
CA ARG A 212 6.71 -13.40 4.82
C ARG A 212 7.87 -12.46 5.11
N SER A 213 8.62 -12.75 6.17
CA SER A 213 9.72 -11.90 6.64
C SER A 213 9.26 -10.47 6.89
N LEU A 214 8.29 -10.33 7.79
CA LEU A 214 7.73 -9.05 8.19
C LEU A 214 8.45 -8.54 9.45
N ARG A 215 8.87 -7.29 9.50
CA ARG A 215 9.29 -6.67 10.75
C ARG A 215 8.09 -6.09 11.49
N SER A 216 7.39 -5.13 10.88
CA SER A 216 6.21 -4.47 11.46
C SER A 216 5.10 -4.27 10.42
N LEU A 217 3.87 -4.61 10.80
CA LEU A 217 2.64 -4.23 10.09
C LEU A 217 1.67 -3.57 11.06
N GLN A 218 1.12 -2.42 10.67
CA GLN A 218 0.05 -1.75 11.35
C GLN A 218 -1.08 -1.42 10.37
N VAL A 219 -2.29 -1.87 10.69
CA VAL A 219 -3.52 -1.51 9.97
C VAL A 219 -4.46 -0.83 10.96
N GLY A 220 -4.83 0.42 10.71
CA GLY A 220 -5.63 1.24 11.62
C GLY A 220 -7.06 0.72 11.76
N GLN A 221 -7.62 0.15 10.69
CA GLN A 221 -8.93 -0.49 10.69
C GLN A 221 -8.79 -2.00 10.55
N SER A 222 -9.40 -2.61 9.54
CA SER A 222 -9.54 -4.08 9.45
C SER A 222 -8.79 -4.66 8.25
N VAL A 223 -8.41 -5.93 8.37
CA VAL A 223 -7.82 -6.72 7.29
C VAL A 223 -8.86 -7.72 6.78
N TYR A 224 -9.05 -7.75 5.47
CA TYR A 224 -9.96 -8.66 4.79
C TYR A 224 -9.24 -9.35 3.64
N THR A 225 -9.36 -10.67 3.58
CA THR A 225 -9.02 -11.46 2.40
C THR A 225 -10.14 -12.44 2.04
N SER A 226 -10.44 -12.57 0.75
CA SER A 226 -11.38 -13.60 0.28
C SER A 226 -10.75 -14.97 0.06
N ASP A 227 -9.48 -15.15 0.45
CA ASP A 227 -8.77 -16.42 0.39
C ASP A 227 -7.96 -16.63 1.69
N VAL A 228 -6.68 -17.00 1.60
CA VAL A 228 -5.80 -17.31 2.73
C VAL A 228 -5.06 -16.05 3.19
N LEU A 229 -4.90 -15.90 4.50
CA LEU A 229 -4.04 -14.92 5.14
C LEU A 229 -2.83 -15.63 5.77
N VAL A 230 -1.63 -15.31 5.29
CA VAL A 230 -0.37 -15.83 5.84
C VAL A 230 0.48 -14.68 6.35
N PHE A 231 0.87 -14.79 7.62
CA PHE A 231 1.97 -14.04 8.20
C PHE A 231 3.08 -15.03 8.57
N ALA A 232 4.32 -14.75 8.16
CA ALA A 232 5.47 -15.57 8.51
C ALA A 232 6.67 -14.71 8.92
N ASP A 233 7.42 -15.20 9.90
CA ASP A 233 8.66 -14.56 10.38
C ASP A 233 8.44 -13.10 10.79
N VAL A 234 7.45 -12.85 11.65
CA VAL A 234 7.13 -11.51 12.16
C VAL A 234 8.11 -11.14 13.28
N LYS A 235 9.09 -10.29 12.98
CA LYS A 235 10.20 -9.95 13.90
C LYS A 235 9.76 -9.06 15.07
N GLU A 236 8.82 -8.13 14.86
CA GLU A 236 8.38 -7.20 15.92
C GLU A 236 6.89 -7.33 16.22
N LYS A 237 6.02 -6.92 15.29
CA LYS A 237 4.57 -6.90 15.56
C LYS A 237 3.68 -6.88 14.32
N VAL A 238 2.48 -7.43 14.47
CA VAL A 238 1.31 -7.15 13.64
C VAL A 238 0.24 -6.51 14.53
N THR A 239 -0.21 -5.31 14.18
CA THR A 239 -1.30 -4.60 14.87
C THR A 239 -2.42 -4.29 13.90
N VAL A 240 -3.66 -4.68 14.23
CA VAL A 240 -4.87 -4.37 13.46
C VAL A 240 -5.88 -3.74 14.40
N GLY A 241 -6.24 -2.47 14.21
CA GLY A 241 -7.15 -1.75 15.12
C GLY A 241 -8.59 -2.28 15.10
N GLY A 242 -9.01 -2.87 13.97
CA GLY A 242 -10.29 -3.52 13.77
C GLY A 242 -10.19 -5.04 13.79
N SER A 243 -10.88 -5.69 12.86
CA SER A 243 -10.94 -7.15 12.76
C SER A 243 -9.99 -7.69 11.69
N ILE A 244 -9.58 -8.95 11.82
CA ILE A 244 -9.01 -9.75 10.74
C ILE A 244 -10.07 -10.74 10.29
N ILE A 245 -10.38 -10.76 8.99
CA ILE A 245 -11.36 -11.67 8.41
C ILE A 245 -10.78 -12.33 7.16
N ALA A 246 -10.73 -13.66 7.16
CA ALA A 246 -10.35 -14.47 6.00
C ALA A 246 -11.44 -15.48 5.64
N ARG A 247 -11.74 -15.61 4.34
CA ARG A 247 -12.71 -16.60 3.85
C ARG A 247 -12.15 -18.03 3.84
N SER A 248 -10.84 -18.17 3.85
CA SER A 248 -10.13 -19.44 4.01
C SER A 248 -9.32 -19.38 5.31
N GLU A 249 -8.17 -20.02 5.34
CA GLU A 249 -7.29 -20.12 6.51
C GLU A 249 -6.63 -18.79 6.91
N ILE A 250 -6.40 -18.62 8.22
CA ILE A 250 -5.45 -17.65 8.77
C ILE A 250 -4.27 -18.41 9.36
N ARG A 251 -3.08 -18.17 8.84
CA ARG A 251 -1.86 -18.89 9.22
C ARG A 251 -0.77 -17.96 9.69
N PHE A 252 -0.31 -18.17 10.91
CA PHE A 252 0.89 -17.55 11.46
C PHE A 252 2.01 -18.59 11.47
N SER A 253 2.88 -18.55 10.47
CA SER A 253 3.96 -19.54 10.27
C SER A 253 5.25 -19.10 10.93
N ASN A 254 6.09 -20.06 11.31
CA ASN A 254 7.37 -19.85 12.00
C ASN A 254 7.17 -19.06 13.31
N THR A 255 7.86 -17.93 13.46
CA THR A 255 7.82 -17.10 14.67
C THR A 255 7.06 -15.80 14.41
N VAL A 256 6.14 -15.48 15.31
CA VAL A 256 5.48 -14.17 15.39
C VAL A 256 5.73 -13.56 16.74
N ALA A 257 6.47 -12.45 16.77
CA ALA A 257 6.85 -11.80 18.01
C ALA A 257 5.67 -11.18 18.76
N ARG A 258 4.73 -10.55 18.05
CA ARG A 258 3.55 -9.95 18.68
C ARG A 258 2.39 -9.82 17.69
N LEU A 259 1.19 -10.09 18.17
CA LEU A 259 -0.05 -9.96 17.42
C LEU A 259 -1.11 -9.27 18.28
N GLU A 260 -1.61 -8.13 17.81
CA GLU A 260 -2.61 -7.34 18.52
C GLU A 260 -3.77 -6.97 17.60
N ILE A 261 -4.95 -7.51 17.89
CA ILE A 261 -6.19 -7.29 17.13
C ILE A 261 -7.19 -6.55 18.02
N GLY A 262 -7.63 -5.38 17.59
CA GLY A 262 -8.52 -4.51 18.36
C GLY A 262 -9.97 -4.97 18.40
N LYS A 263 -10.35 -5.90 17.53
CA LYS A 263 -11.67 -6.58 17.52
C LYS A 263 -11.51 -8.08 17.31
N ASP A 264 -12.22 -8.64 16.33
CA ASP A 264 -12.31 -10.07 16.10
C ASP A 264 -11.25 -10.58 15.12
N MET A 265 -10.84 -11.83 15.28
CA MET A 265 -10.12 -12.59 14.28
C MET A 265 -10.99 -13.76 13.84
N ILE A 266 -11.46 -13.73 12.59
CA ILE A 266 -12.45 -14.66 12.06
C ILE A 266 -11.90 -15.34 10.81
N SER A 267 -11.84 -16.66 10.85
CA SER A 267 -11.58 -17.51 9.69
C SER A 267 -12.80 -18.38 9.39
N TYR A 268 -13.18 -18.44 8.12
CA TYR A 268 -14.18 -19.40 7.64
C TYR A 268 -13.56 -20.80 7.41
N GLY A 269 -12.22 -20.91 7.46
CA GLY A 269 -11.49 -22.17 7.53
C GLY A 269 -10.89 -22.36 8.91
N SER A 270 -9.59 -22.65 8.95
CA SER A 270 -8.81 -22.88 10.16
C SER A 270 -7.95 -21.66 10.55
N ILE A 271 -7.65 -21.53 11.85
CA ILE A 271 -6.64 -20.60 12.36
C ILE A 271 -5.50 -21.41 12.96
N SER A 272 -4.27 -21.20 12.50
CA SER A 272 -3.10 -21.92 13.00
C SER A 272 -1.97 -20.97 13.41
N PHE A 273 -1.42 -21.21 14.58
CA PHE A 273 -0.23 -20.53 15.10
C PHE A 273 0.90 -21.54 15.27
N GLU A 274 2.00 -21.31 14.57
CA GLU A 274 3.21 -22.12 14.75
C GLU A 274 3.91 -21.73 16.06
N SER A 275 4.47 -20.52 16.15
CA SER A 275 5.02 -19.97 17.39
C SER A 275 4.72 -18.49 17.58
N ILE A 276 4.25 -18.13 18.78
CA ILE A 276 4.13 -16.77 19.27
C ILE A 276 5.13 -16.56 20.41
N THR A 277 6.10 -15.67 20.24
CA THR A 277 7.16 -15.43 21.25
C THR A 277 6.90 -14.23 22.16
N GLY A 278 5.82 -13.49 21.90
CA GLY A 278 5.35 -12.40 22.76
C GLY A 278 3.83 -12.44 22.90
N ALA A 279 3.16 -11.30 22.76
CA ALA A 279 1.72 -11.23 23.05
C ALA A 279 0.87 -11.71 21.86
N LEU A 280 -0.13 -12.56 22.15
CA LEU A 280 -1.30 -12.80 21.31
C LEU A 280 -2.53 -12.13 21.94
N ARG A 281 -3.00 -11.04 21.34
CA ARG A 281 -4.16 -10.29 21.83
C ARG A 281 -5.22 -10.16 20.75
N ALA A 282 -6.45 -10.53 21.08
CA ALA A 282 -7.65 -10.20 20.32
C ALA A 282 -8.71 -9.70 21.30
N GLU A 283 -9.12 -8.43 21.20
CA GLU A 283 -10.10 -7.86 22.13
C GLU A 283 -11.50 -8.44 21.94
N GLY A 284 -11.83 -8.85 20.72
CA GLY A 284 -13.06 -9.57 20.38
C GLY A 284 -12.85 -11.08 20.39
N PHE A 285 -13.53 -11.78 19.49
CA PHE A 285 -13.42 -13.23 19.39
C PHE A 285 -12.26 -13.68 18.50
N LEU A 286 -11.62 -14.78 18.89
CA LEU A 286 -10.89 -15.66 17.99
C LEU A 286 -11.83 -16.78 17.52
N MET A 287 -12.22 -16.78 16.24
CA MET A 287 -13.20 -17.71 15.69
C MET A 287 -12.70 -18.39 14.42
N ALA A 288 -12.78 -19.72 14.40
CA ALA A 288 -12.59 -20.53 13.21
C ALA A 288 -13.80 -21.46 13.03
N LEU A 289 -14.32 -21.57 11.80
CA LEU A 289 -15.37 -22.56 11.51
C LEU A 289 -14.83 -23.99 11.50
N GLU A 290 -13.54 -24.16 11.23
CA GLU A 290 -12.86 -25.46 11.31
C GLU A 290 -12.04 -25.56 12.60
N ASP A 291 -10.71 -25.64 12.46
CA ASP A 291 -9.80 -25.91 13.56
C ASP A 291 -9.12 -24.62 14.06
N ILE A 292 -8.83 -24.58 15.36
CA ILE A 292 -7.85 -23.65 15.92
C ILE A 292 -6.67 -24.48 16.43
N SER A 293 -5.49 -24.29 15.87
CA SER A 293 -4.28 -25.02 16.29
C SER A 293 -3.20 -24.09 16.81
N PHE A 294 -2.62 -24.49 17.93
CA PHE A 294 -1.38 -23.95 18.47
C PHE A 294 -0.37 -25.09 18.46
N ASN A 295 0.64 -25.00 17.59
CA ASN A 295 1.51 -26.15 17.30
C ASN A 295 2.74 -26.19 18.21
N ASN A 296 3.35 -25.03 18.44
CA ASN A 296 4.57 -24.90 19.20
C ASN A 296 4.42 -23.73 20.20
N ASN A 297 5.54 -23.19 20.64
CA ASN A 297 5.72 -22.14 21.63
C ASN A 297 4.77 -20.94 21.49
N ILE A 298 3.80 -20.84 22.40
CA ILE A 298 3.13 -19.59 22.80
C ILE A 298 3.69 -19.18 24.17
N HIS A 299 4.63 -18.24 24.19
CA HIS A 299 5.24 -17.72 25.42
C HIS A 299 4.80 -16.28 25.63
N SER A 300 4.10 -15.97 26.72
CA SER A 300 3.90 -14.61 27.27
C SER A 300 2.74 -14.57 28.27
N ALA A 301 2.89 -13.75 29.32
CA ALA A 301 1.88 -13.51 30.35
C ALA A 301 0.67 -12.68 29.89
N SER A 302 0.61 -12.25 28.63
CA SER A 302 -0.42 -11.33 28.11
C SER A 302 -1.30 -11.90 26.99
N ASN A 303 -1.32 -13.22 26.81
CA ASN A 303 -2.20 -13.86 25.83
C ASN A 303 -3.67 -13.69 26.25
N ARG A 304 -4.41 -12.82 25.57
CA ARG A 304 -5.76 -12.41 25.94
C ARG A 304 -6.68 -12.44 24.74
N LEU A 305 -7.77 -13.18 24.88
CA LEU A 305 -8.83 -13.27 23.89
C LEU A 305 -10.15 -12.82 24.54
N GLY A 306 -10.92 -11.97 23.87
CA GLY A 306 -12.27 -11.58 24.31
C GLY A 306 -13.31 -12.69 24.14
N GLY A 307 -13.01 -13.67 23.30
CA GLY A 307 -13.83 -14.87 23.13
C GLY A 307 -13.11 -15.89 22.26
N PHE A 308 -13.62 -17.12 22.25
CA PHE A 308 -13.00 -18.24 21.56
C PHE A 308 -14.05 -19.18 20.99
N TYR A 309 -13.93 -19.52 19.70
CA TYR A 309 -14.78 -20.50 19.03
C TYR A 309 -13.99 -21.29 17.99
N ALA A 310 -14.02 -22.63 18.11
CA ALA A 310 -13.53 -23.53 17.08
C ALA A 310 -14.67 -24.49 16.71
N GLY A 311 -15.05 -24.53 15.43
CA GLY A 311 -16.18 -25.34 14.99
C GLY A 311 -15.91 -26.86 14.99
N ARG A 312 -14.64 -27.27 14.92
CA ARG A 312 -14.24 -28.69 14.88
C ARG A 312 -13.30 -29.08 16.00
N ARG A 313 -12.01 -28.72 15.91
CA ARG A 313 -11.00 -29.10 16.90
C ARG A 313 -10.22 -27.90 17.39
N THR A 314 -9.89 -27.93 18.69
CA THR A 314 -8.82 -27.09 19.23
C THR A 314 -7.63 -27.97 19.59
N SER A 315 -6.44 -27.60 19.11
CA SER A 315 -5.19 -28.28 19.46
C SER A 315 -4.27 -27.31 20.20
N PHE A 316 -3.73 -27.76 21.33
CA PHE A 316 -2.71 -27.06 22.09
C PHE A 316 -1.43 -27.91 22.12
N PRO A 317 -0.25 -27.28 22.25
CA PRO A 317 0.98 -28.03 22.36
C PRO A 317 1.03 -28.82 23.67
N ASN A 318 1.70 -29.98 23.66
CA ASN A 318 1.74 -30.92 24.78
C ASN A 318 2.46 -30.40 26.05
N TRP A 319 3.32 -29.39 25.90
CA TRP A 319 4.02 -28.73 27.01
C TRP A 319 3.21 -27.59 27.64
N TYR A 320 2.02 -27.29 27.10
CA TYR A 320 1.13 -26.28 27.64
C TYR A 320 0.54 -26.74 28.99
N GLN A 321 1.16 -26.33 30.10
CA GLN A 321 0.70 -26.66 31.44
C GLN A 321 -0.42 -25.70 31.86
N TRP A 322 -1.64 -26.21 31.98
CA TRP A 322 -2.77 -25.46 32.52
C TRP A 322 -2.46 -25.01 33.96
N GLY A 323 -2.47 -23.69 34.22
CA GLY A 323 -2.56 -23.16 35.59
C GLY A 323 -1.31 -22.52 36.22
N SER A 324 -0.18 -22.32 35.53
CA SER A 324 1.01 -21.67 36.12
C SER A 324 1.12 -20.14 35.88
N GLY A 325 0.10 -19.52 35.28
CA GLY A 325 -0.10 -18.06 35.24
C GLY A 325 0.81 -17.25 34.30
N LYS A 326 1.94 -17.80 33.83
CA LYS A 326 2.85 -17.07 32.91
C LYS A 326 2.64 -17.38 31.43
N ASP A 327 2.04 -18.51 31.08
CA ASP A 327 1.75 -18.90 29.69
C ASP A 327 0.26 -19.20 29.47
N ALA A 328 -0.62 -18.75 30.38
CA ALA A 328 -2.05 -18.99 30.30
C ALA A 328 -2.72 -18.17 29.17
N LEU A 329 -3.61 -18.81 28.42
CA LEU A 329 -4.49 -18.19 27.43
C LEU A 329 -5.71 -17.71 28.18
N CYS A 330 -5.77 -16.41 28.41
CA CYS A 330 -6.86 -15.80 29.16
C CYS A 330 -8.02 -15.50 28.20
N ILE A 331 -9.08 -16.31 28.26
CA ILE A 331 -10.33 -16.04 27.55
C ILE A 331 -11.24 -15.24 28.48
N GLN A 332 -11.40 -13.96 28.19
CA GLN A 332 -12.27 -13.10 28.98
C GLN A 332 -13.72 -13.28 28.54
N TYR A 333 -14.47 -14.08 29.27
CA TYR A 333 -15.90 -14.28 29.06
C TYR A 333 -16.70 -13.04 29.48
N LYS A 334 -16.54 -11.93 28.77
CA LYS A 334 -17.58 -10.90 28.72
C LYS A 334 -18.18 -11.02 27.34
N THR A 335 -19.18 -11.90 27.20
CA THR A 335 -20.03 -11.98 26.01
C THR A 335 -20.37 -10.56 25.57
N PRO A 336 -19.98 -10.12 24.36
CA PRO A 336 -20.44 -8.86 23.83
C PRO A 336 -21.96 -8.84 23.85
N ASP A 337 -22.57 -7.69 24.10
CA ASP A 337 -24.01 -7.55 23.95
C ASP A 337 -24.37 -7.92 22.50
N ILE A 338 -24.90 -9.12 22.30
CA ILE A 338 -25.39 -9.58 21.00
C ILE A 338 -26.61 -8.73 20.71
N GLN A 339 -26.41 -7.62 20.00
CA GLN A 339 -27.52 -6.92 19.38
C GLN A 339 -28.01 -7.82 18.24
N VAL A 340 -29.08 -8.56 18.51
CA VAL A 340 -29.84 -9.25 17.47
C VAL A 340 -30.39 -8.17 16.55
N VAL A 341 -29.73 -7.96 15.42
CA VAL A 341 -30.28 -7.19 14.30
C VAL A 341 -31.44 -8.02 13.77
N ARG A 342 -32.66 -7.65 14.16
CA ARG A 342 -33.90 -8.20 13.59
C ARG A 342 -34.17 -7.58 12.23
#